data_AF-A0AA39SQM9-F1
#
_entry.id   AF-A0AA39SQM9-F1
#
_cell.length_a   1.000
_cell.length_b   1.000
_cell.length_c   1.000
_cell.angle_alpha   90.00
_cell.angle_beta   90.00
_cell.angle_gamma   90.00
#
_symmetry.space_group_name_H-M   'P 1'
#
loop_
_entity.id
_entity.type
_entity.pdbx_description
1 polymer ?
#
loop_
_entity_poly.entity_id
_entity_poly.type
_entity_poly.pdbx_seq_one_letter_code
_entity_poly.pdbx_strand_id
1 'polypeptide(L)'
;MKCDEEAGCENPVFQRIYICLGALKKGWKEGCRLILGLDGCFIKGFHTGQLLTTIGVNPNNQMYPVAYDLVESKCKDTWCWFLELLGSNLELNNSYDIVWITDKQKGSIDAIGDLFPNSEQRFYVKHFYNKFKAKHKGLMLKQIL
;
A
#
# COMPACT_ATOMS: atom_id res chain seq x y z
N MET A 1 10.88 5.20 -12.57
CA MET A 1 11.70 6.00 -11.64
C MET A 1 11.48 7.46 -11.99
N LYS A 2 11.21 8.30 -11.00
CA LYS A 2 11.07 9.75 -11.17
C LYS A 2 12.13 10.44 -10.31
N CYS A 3 12.81 11.40 -10.91
CA CYS A 3 13.78 12.28 -10.28
C CYS A 3 13.34 13.70 -10.59
N ASP A 4 13.49 14.62 -9.63
CA ASP A 4 13.25 16.03 -9.91
C ASP A 4 14.52 16.64 -10.52
N GLU A 5 14.36 17.24 -11.70
CA GLU A 5 15.33 18.17 -12.28
C GLU A 5 14.91 19.58 -11.81
N GLU A 6 15.13 19.91 -10.54
CA GLU A 6 14.94 21.29 -10.11
C GLU A 6 15.97 22.17 -10.83
N ALA A 7 15.48 23.05 -11.70
CA ALA A 7 16.28 24.00 -12.48
C ALA A 7 17.12 24.88 -11.54
N GLY A 8 18.38 24.47 -11.30
CA GLY A 8 19.36 25.20 -10.48
C GLY A 8 20.11 24.38 -9.43
N CYS A 9 19.78 23.11 -9.18
CA CYS A 9 20.54 22.26 -8.27
C CYS A 9 21.50 21.33 -9.04
N GLU A 10 22.81 21.42 -8.77
CA GLU A 10 23.85 20.60 -9.44
C GLU A 10 23.78 19.09 -9.11
N ASN A 11 22.90 18.66 -8.20
CA ASN A 11 22.78 17.27 -7.78
C ASN A 11 21.34 16.74 -7.93
N PRO A 12 21.10 15.67 -8.71
CA PRO A 12 19.76 15.10 -8.86
C PRO A 12 19.26 14.50 -7.54
N VAL A 13 18.00 14.79 -7.20
CA VAL A 13 17.35 14.26 -6.00
C VAL A 13 16.44 13.10 -6.40
N PHE A 14 16.61 11.97 -5.71
CA PHE A 14 15.68 10.84 -5.85
C PHE A 14 14.30 11.24 -5.33
N GLN A 15 13.27 11.15 -6.19
CA GLN A 15 11.90 11.41 -5.77
C GLN A 15 11.18 10.10 -5.45
N ARG A 16 11.04 9.21 -6.44
CA ARG A 16 10.31 7.96 -6.27
C ARG A 16 10.62 6.88 -7.30
N ILE A 17 10.44 5.62 -6.91
CA ILE A 17 10.52 4.46 -7.80
C ILE A 17 9.39 3.49 -7.47
N TYR A 18 8.76 2.97 -8.51
CA TYR A 18 7.77 1.90 -8.41
C TYR A 18 8.35 0.63 -9.00
N ILE A 19 8.14 -0.50 -8.31
CA ILE A 19 8.65 -1.81 -8.71
C ILE A 19 7.49 -2.82 -8.69
N CYS A 20 7.21 -3.41 -9.85
CA CYS A 20 6.29 -4.52 -10.01
C CYS A 20 6.94 -5.57 -10.91
N LEU A 21 7.30 -6.71 -10.32
CA LEU A 21 7.99 -7.77 -11.05
C LEU A 21 6.99 -8.53 -11.92
N GLY A 22 7.33 -8.74 -13.20
CA GLY A 22 6.42 -9.39 -14.16
C GLY A 22 5.92 -10.77 -13.70
N ALA A 23 6.78 -11.56 -13.05
CA ALA A 23 6.40 -12.84 -12.46
C ALA A 23 5.40 -12.69 -11.32
N LEU A 24 5.58 -11.68 -10.44
CA LEU A 24 4.66 -11.41 -9.34
C LEU A 24 3.31 -10.92 -9.85
N LYS A 25 3.31 -9.97 -10.80
CA LYS A 25 2.10 -9.52 -11.53
C LYS A 25 1.35 -10.71 -12.09
N LYS A 26 2.03 -11.57 -12.87
CA LYS A 26 1.41 -12.73 -13.52
C LYS A 26 0.81 -13.69 -12.50
N GLY A 27 1.58 -14.07 -11.48
CA GLY A 27 1.11 -15.01 -10.45
C GLY A 27 -0.06 -14.47 -9.61
N TRP A 28 -0.12 -13.15 -9.39
CA TRP A 28 -1.29 -12.56 -8.75
C TRP A 28 -2.52 -12.65 -9.65
N LYS A 29 -2.42 -12.22 -10.92
CA LYS A 29 -3.54 -12.25 -11.87
C LYS A 29 -4.10 -13.65 -12.11
N GLU A 30 -3.23 -14.65 -12.16
CA GLU A 30 -3.62 -16.03 -12.53
C GLU A 30 -4.04 -16.88 -11.33
N GLY A 31 -3.59 -16.56 -10.12
CA GLY A 31 -3.73 -17.45 -8.97
C GLY A 31 -4.18 -16.80 -7.68
N CYS A 32 -4.06 -15.49 -7.49
CA CYS A 32 -4.44 -14.88 -6.23
C CYS A 32 -5.93 -14.50 -6.18
N ARG A 33 -6.44 -14.38 -4.95
CA ARG A 33 -7.74 -13.77 -4.69
C ARG A 33 -7.68 -12.29 -5.05
N LEU A 34 -8.80 -11.71 -5.47
CA LEU A 34 -8.95 -10.27 -5.76
C LEU A 34 -9.00 -9.43 -4.47
N ILE A 35 -7.98 -9.60 -3.65
CA ILE A 35 -7.78 -8.90 -2.38
C ILE A 35 -6.38 -8.32 -2.44
N LEU A 36 -6.26 -7.01 -2.21
CA LEU A 36 -4.98 -6.32 -2.09
C LEU A 36 -4.90 -5.61 -0.74
N GLY A 37 -3.90 -5.98 0.05
CA GLY A 37 -3.48 -5.24 1.23
C GLY A 37 -2.53 -4.12 0.86
N LEU A 38 -2.70 -2.97 1.50
CA LEU A 38 -1.77 -1.84 1.43
C LEU A 38 -1.16 -1.60 2.81
N ASP A 39 0.15 -1.41 2.83
CA ASP A 39 0.87 -0.95 4.01
C ASP A 39 1.98 -0.01 3.57
N GLY A 40 2.45 0.83 4.49
CA GLY A 40 3.67 1.59 4.25
C GLY A 40 4.41 1.92 5.52
N CYS A 41 5.73 1.85 5.44
CA CYS A 41 6.63 2.00 6.58
C CYS A 41 7.74 3.01 6.28
N PHE A 42 8.29 3.57 7.36
CA PHE A 42 9.44 4.46 7.26
C PHE A 42 10.71 3.67 6.99
N ILE A 43 11.51 4.15 6.05
CA ILE A 43 12.85 3.63 5.81
C ILE A 43 13.80 4.33 6.77
N LYS A 44 14.57 3.54 7.52
CA LYS A 44 15.65 4.05 8.37
C LYS A 44 16.95 3.92 7.59
N GLY A 45 17.63 5.03 7.34
CA GLY A 45 18.90 5.06 6.62
C GLY A 45 19.36 6.49 6.34
N PHE A 46 20.43 6.61 5.54
CA PHE A 46 20.97 7.90 5.12
C PHE A 46 19.97 8.72 4.28
N HIS A 47 19.12 8.04 3.52
CA HIS A 47 18.03 8.66 2.78
C HIS A 47 16.73 8.44 3.52
N THR A 48 16.07 9.54 3.89
CA THR A 48 14.74 9.53 4.48
C THR A 48 13.70 9.30 3.38
N GLY A 49 12.79 8.37 3.59
CA GLY A 49 11.73 8.07 2.66
C GLY A 49 10.78 7.04 3.24
N GLN A 50 9.83 6.63 2.42
CA GLN A 50 8.82 5.65 2.81
C GLN A 50 8.77 4.54 1.78
N LEU A 51 8.52 3.33 2.28
CA LEU A 51 8.27 2.16 1.47
C LEU A 51 6.77 1.91 1.51
N LEU A 52 6.06 2.06 0.39
CA LEU A 52 4.69 1.56 0.27
C LEU A 52 4.74 0.19 -0.38
N THR A 53 3.85 -0.69 0.05
CA THR A 53 3.81 -2.07 -0.41
C THR A 53 2.37 -2.49 -0.66
N THR A 54 2.20 -3.37 -1.64
CA THR A 54 0.96 -4.09 -1.83
C THR A 54 1.18 -5.60 -1.84
N ILE A 55 0.32 -6.29 -1.11
CA ILE A 55 0.31 -7.74 -0.99
C ILE A 55 -1.04 -8.29 -1.41
N GLY A 56 -1.05 -9.41 -2.12
CA GLY A 56 -2.23 -10.21 -2.38
C GLY A 56 -2.37 -11.37 -1.40
N VAL A 57 -3.42 -12.16 -1.62
CA VAL A 57 -3.66 -13.41 -0.89
C VAL A 57 -3.71 -14.55 -1.91
N ASN A 58 -2.80 -15.50 -1.78
CA ASN A 58 -2.77 -16.67 -2.67
C ASN A 58 -3.86 -17.71 -2.29
N PRO A 59 -4.07 -18.79 -3.07
CA PRO A 59 -5.07 -19.81 -2.78
C PRO A 59 -4.88 -20.51 -1.43
N ASN A 60 -3.63 -20.57 -0.96
CA ASN A 60 -3.24 -21.15 0.33
C ASN A 60 -3.42 -20.18 1.50
N ASN A 61 -4.08 -19.03 1.30
CA ASN A 61 -4.28 -17.97 2.30
C ASN A 61 -2.97 -17.37 2.85
N GLN A 62 -1.89 -17.43 2.08
CA GLN A 62 -0.61 -16.83 2.43
C GLN A 62 -0.49 -15.46 1.77
N MET A 63 0.33 -14.61 2.39
CA MET A 63 0.69 -13.31 1.83
C MET A 63 1.50 -13.52 0.55
N TYR A 64 1.13 -12.78 -0.49
CA TYR A 64 1.80 -12.82 -1.78
C TYR A 64 2.28 -11.41 -2.14
N PRO A 65 3.59 -11.13 -2.26
CA PRO A 65 4.06 -9.80 -2.63
C PRO A 65 3.67 -9.48 -4.08
N VAL A 66 3.20 -8.25 -4.33
CA VAL A 66 2.72 -7.85 -5.67
C VAL A 66 3.57 -6.71 -6.24
N ALA A 67 3.67 -5.60 -5.49
CA ALA A 67 4.44 -4.43 -5.88
C ALA A 67 4.85 -3.62 -4.65
N TYR A 68 5.83 -2.75 -4.82
CA TYR A 68 6.27 -1.81 -3.80
C TYR A 68 6.86 -0.57 -4.46
N ASP A 69 6.92 0.53 -3.71
CA ASP A 69 7.56 1.76 -4.14
C ASP A 69 8.46 2.35 -3.04
N LEU A 70 9.42 3.17 -3.45
CA LEU A 70 10.15 4.07 -2.55
C LEU A 70 9.72 5.48 -2.90
N VAL A 71 9.29 6.23 -1.90
CA VAL A 71 8.65 7.53 -2.08
C VAL A 71 9.10 8.53 -1.04
N GLU A 72 8.97 9.80 -1.39
CA GLU A 72 9.37 10.93 -0.56
C GLU A 72 8.53 11.06 0.73
N SER A 73 7.23 10.75 0.67
CA SER A 73 6.31 10.92 1.81
C SER A 73 5.03 10.07 1.72
N LYS A 74 4.38 9.80 2.86
CA LYS A 74 3.06 9.13 2.96
C LYS A 74 1.91 10.13 2.77
N CYS A 75 1.84 10.80 1.62
CA CYS A 75 0.73 11.72 1.34
C CYS A 75 -0.25 11.11 0.32
N LYS A 76 -1.39 11.79 0.11
CA LYS A 76 -2.41 11.35 -0.83
C LYS A 76 -1.86 11.27 -2.26
N ASP A 77 -1.11 12.28 -2.71
CA ASP A 77 -0.48 12.31 -4.04
C ASP A 77 0.38 11.08 -4.31
N THR A 78 1.20 10.70 -3.32
CA THR A 78 2.06 9.54 -3.43
C THR A 78 1.26 8.23 -3.50
N TRP A 79 0.19 8.11 -2.70
CA TRP A 79 -0.72 6.98 -2.77
C TRP A 79 -1.47 6.92 -4.12
N CYS A 80 -1.94 8.05 -4.65
CA CYS A 80 -2.57 8.09 -5.96
C CYS A 80 -1.61 7.60 -7.04
N TRP A 81 -0.37 8.12 -7.04
CA TRP A 81 0.65 7.71 -8.00
C TRP A 81 0.96 6.20 -7.93
N PHE A 82 1.11 5.65 -6.71
CA PHE A 82 1.31 4.22 -6.52
C PHE A 82 0.13 3.40 -7.07
N LEU A 83 -1.09 3.82 -6.75
CA LEU A 83 -2.32 3.12 -7.09
C LEU A 83 -2.68 3.20 -8.57
N GLU A 84 -2.37 4.30 -9.25
CA GLU A 84 -2.50 4.44 -10.71
C GLU A 84 -1.60 3.44 -11.44
N LEU A 85 -0.32 3.35 -11.03
CA LEU A 85 0.63 2.41 -11.60
C LEU A 85 0.22 0.96 -11.31
N LEU A 86 -0.19 0.68 -10.08
CA LEU A 86 -0.67 -0.64 -9.67
C LEU A 86 -1.91 -1.05 -10.45
N GLY A 87 -2.90 -0.16 -10.55
CA GLY A 87 -4.15 -0.39 -11.30
C GLY A 87 -3.89 -0.65 -12.78
N SER A 88 -3.02 0.15 -13.41
CA SER A 88 -2.59 -0.05 -14.78
C SER A 88 -1.87 -1.39 -14.97
N ASN A 89 -0.94 -1.75 -14.07
CA ASN A 89 -0.19 -3.00 -14.19
C ASN A 89 -1.05 -4.23 -13.94
N LEU A 90 -2.00 -4.18 -13.01
CA LEU A 90 -2.87 -5.32 -12.70
C LEU A 90 -4.13 -5.34 -13.57
N GLU A 91 -4.34 -4.32 -14.42
CA GLU A 91 -5.51 -4.16 -15.29
C GLU A 91 -6.82 -4.10 -14.48
N LEU A 92 -6.81 -3.32 -13.38
CA LEU A 92 -7.94 -3.15 -12.47
C LEU A 92 -9.01 -2.19 -13.03
N ASN A 93 -9.36 -2.37 -14.31
CA ASN A 93 -10.28 -1.50 -15.04
C ASN A 93 -11.72 -1.58 -14.49
N ASN A 94 -12.05 -2.68 -13.82
CA ASN A 94 -13.30 -2.87 -13.10
C ASN A 94 -13.03 -2.91 -11.59
N SER A 95 -13.36 -1.84 -10.87
CA SER A 95 -13.15 -1.77 -9.42
C SER A 95 -14.15 -2.60 -8.61
N TYR A 96 -15.25 -3.10 -9.19
CA TYR A 96 -16.28 -3.85 -8.44
C TYR A 96 -15.77 -5.16 -7.84
N ASP A 97 -14.75 -5.78 -8.43
CA ASP A 97 -14.32 -7.13 -8.06
C ASP A 97 -13.15 -7.17 -7.06
N ILE A 98 -12.59 -6.01 -6.70
CA ILE A 98 -11.43 -5.92 -5.81
C ILE A 98 -11.79 -5.46 -4.40
N VAL A 99 -11.18 -6.13 -3.42
CA VAL A 99 -11.23 -5.72 -2.02
C VAL A 99 -9.88 -5.15 -1.60
N TRP A 100 -9.87 -3.89 -1.14
CA TRP A 100 -8.70 -3.27 -0.54
C TRP A 100 -8.68 -3.45 0.97
N ILE A 101 -7.52 -3.78 1.53
CA ILE A 101 -7.31 -3.84 2.99
C ILE A 101 -6.26 -2.80 3.37
N THR A 102 -6.62 -1.80 4.18
CA THR A 102 -5.71 -0.72 4.60
C THR A 102 -5.58 -0.57 6.11
N ASP A 103 -4.54 0.11 6.59
CA ASP A 103 -4.27 0.38 8.02
C ASP A 103 -5.00 1.62 8.58
N LYS A 104 -6.01 2.12 7.85
CA LYS A 104 -6.71 3.40 8.09
C LYS A 104 -5.87 4.66 7.93
N GLN A 105 -4.74 4.62 7.25
CA GLN A 105 -4.05 5.85 6.92
C GLN A 105 -4.87 6.68 5.90
N LYS A 106 -5.19 7.93 6.29
CA LYS A 106 -6.03 8.86 5.50
C LYS A 106 -5.63 8.95 4.02
N GLY A 107 -4.34 9.11 3.72
CA GLY A 107 -3.87 9.22 2.34
C GLY A 107 -4.23 8.03 1.45
N SER A 108 -4.13 6.81 1.98
CA SER A 108 -4.49 5.58 1.24
C SER A 108 -6.00 5.44 1.04
N ILE A 109 -6.80 5.81 2.06
CA ILE A 109 -8.25 5.75 1.99
C ILE A 109 -8.76 6.71 0.91
N ASP A 110 -8.29 7.96 0.98
CA ASP A 110 -8.72 9.01 0.06
C ASP A 110 -8.32 8.66 -1.38
N ALA A 111 -7.11 8.14 -1.59
CA ALA A 111 -6.63 7.76 -2.93
C ALA A 111 -7.41 6.58 -3.54
N ILE A 112 -7.75 5.55 -2.75
CA ILE A 112 -8.62 4.46 -3.23
C ILE A 112 -10.02 4.98 -3.54
N GLY A 113 -10.56 5.88 -2.71
CA GLY A 113 -11.89 6.46 -2.94
C GLY A 113 -11.98 7.21 -4.27
N ASP A 114 -10.90 7.91 -4.65
CA ASP A 114 -10.83 8.63 -5.91
C ASP A 114 -10.60 7.70 -7.12
N LEU A 115 -9.70 6.71 -7.01
CA LEU A 115 -9.26 5.89 -8.14
C LEU A 115 -10.08 4.61 -8.35
N PHE A 116 -10.62 4.03 -7.29
CA PHE A 116 -11.39 2.79 -7.31
C PHE A 116 -12.71 2.95 -6.53
N PRO A 117 -13.58 3.90 -6.91
CA PRO A 117 -14.77 4.27 -6.12
C PRO A 117 -15.77 3.14 -5.91
N ASN A 118 -15.75 2.11 -6.78
CA ASN A 118 -16.67 0.98 -6.71
C ASN A 118 -16.10 -0.24 -5.98
N SER A 119 -14.87 -0.15 -5.48
CA SER A 119 -14.21 -1.25 -4.77
C SER A 119 -14.66 -1.35 -3.33
N GLU A 120 -14.62 -2.56 -2.77
CA GLU A 120 -14.85 -2.73 -1.34
C GLU A 120 -13.58 -2.34 -0.58
N GLN A 121 -13.73 -1.52 0.47
CA GLN A 121 -12.63 -1.13 1.34
C GLN A 121 -12.81 -1.69 2.75
N ARG A 122 -11.84 -2.46 3.21
CA ARG A 122 -11.76 -3.05 4.55
C ARG A 122 -10.55 -2.53 5.29
N PHE A 123 -10.57 -2.70 6.61
CA PHE A 123 -9.49 -2.24 7.46
C PHE A 123 -8.79 -3.38 8.18
N TYR A 124 -7.46 -3.28 8.29
CA TYR A 124 -6.64 -4.28 8.94
C TYR A 124 -6.84 -4.25 10.46
N VAL A 125 -7.71 -5.14 10.97
CA VAL A 125 -8.15 -5.20 12.39
C VAL A 125 -6.97 -5.33 13.36
N LYS A 126 -5.91 -6.06 12.98
CA LYS A 126 -4.71 -6.22 13.81
C LYS A 126 -4.05 -4.88 14.15
N HIS A 127 -4.08 -3.91 13.23
CA HIS A 127 -3.54 -2.58 13.49
C HIS A 127 -4.37 -1.84 14.56
N PHE A 128 -5.70 -1.97 14.53
CA PHE A 128 -6.56 -1.44 15.61
C PHE A 128 -6.28 -2.13 16.92
N TYR A 129 -6.20 -3.45 16.92
CA TYR A 129 -5.94 -4.20 18.14
C TYR A 129 -4.61 -3.79 18.76
N ASN A 130 -3.56 -3.64 17.95
CA ASN A 130 -2.24 -3.20 18.42
C ASN A 130 -2.28 -1.76 18.97
N LYS A 131 -2.92 -0.82 18.27
CA LYS A 131 -3.13 0.57 18.75
C LYS A 131 -3.96 0.60 20.04
N PHE A 132 -5.03 -0.18 20.10
CA PHE A 132 -5.90 -0.30 21.26
C PHE A 132 -5.13 -0.87 22.46
N LYS A 133 -4.40 -1.98 22.29
CA LYS A 133 -3.58 -2.60 23.33
C LYS A 133 -2.45 -1.68 23.83
N ALA A 134 -1.87 -0.86 22.96
CA ALA A 134 -0.85 0.11 23.36
C ALA A 134 -1.44 1.21 24.26
N LYS A 135 -2.68 1.64 23.99
CA LYS A 135 -3.41 2.67 24.76
C LYS A 135 -4.06 2.11 26.03
N HIS A 136 -4.53 0.86 25.99
CA HIS A 136 -5.25 0.18 27.06
C HIS A 136 -4.45 -1.03 27.55
N LYS A 137 -3.51 -0.79 28.48
CA LYS A 137 -2.58 -1.80 28.99
C LYS A 137 -3.18 -2.77 30.02
N GLY A 138 -4.34 -2.42 30.58
CA GLY A 138 -5.02 -3.17 31.65
C GLY A 138 -5.41 -4.59 31.24
N LEU A 139 -5.38 -5.52 32.20
CA LEU A 139 -5.63 -6.96 31.97
C LEU A 139 -7.09 -7.26 31.63
N MET A 140 -8.04 -6.52 32.21
CA MET A 140 -9.49 -6.70 31.99
C MET A 140 -9.89 -6.67 30.50
N LEU A 141 -9.40 -5.68 29.75
CA LEU A 141 -9.70 -5.54 28.32
C LEU A 141 -8.98 -6.56 27.42
N LYS A 142 -7.90 -7.20 27.92
CA LYS A 142 -7.20 -8.28 27.19
C LYS A 142 -7.85 -9.65 27.35
N GLN A 143 -8.70 -9.82 28.35
CA GLN A 143 -9.39 -11.09 28.64
C GLN A 143 -10.79 -11.16 28.00
N ILE A 144 -11.31 -10.04 27.49
CA ILE A 144 -12.66 -9.91 26.91
C ILE A 144 -12.62 -9.84 25.36
N LEU A 145 -11.45 -9.56 24.76
CA LEU A 145 -11.20 -9.50 23.31
C LEU A 145 -10.38 -10.71 22.86
#